data_AF-A0A5R2MVW9-F1
#
_entry.id   AF-A0A5R2MVW9-F1
#
_cell.length_a   1.000
_cell.length_b   1.000
_cell.length_c   1.000
_cell.angle_alpha   90.00
_cell.angle_beta   90.00
_cell.angle_gamma   90.00
#
_symmetry.space_group_name_H-M   'P 1'
#
loop_
_entity.id
_entity.type
_entity.pdbx_description
1 polymer ?
#
loop_
_entity_poly.entity_id
_entity_poly.type
_entity_poly.pdbx_seq_one_letter_code
_entity_poly.pdbx_strand_id
1 'polypeptide(L)'
;DARIAPIYEGTNGIQAIDLVMRKLPLGGGEHVHRFIDELAGIANAVRTFNLQGFGRTADLLGAALGDLTQATRFLQKLAADGQTDKALAGATPYLRLISLAAGGAYLA
;
A
#
# COMPACT_ATOMS: atom_id res chain seq x y z
N ASP A 1 -8.20 -14.64 -21.93
CA ASP A 1 -7.27 -15.19 -20.92
C ASP A 1 -7.16 -14.30 -19.68
N ALA A 2 -6.66 -13.07 -19.77
CA ALA A 2 -6.43 -12.20 -18.61
C ALA A 2 -7.65 -11.91 -17.68
N ARG A 3 -8.90 -12.13 -18.14
CA ARG A 3 -10.11 -11.92 -17.31
C ARG A 3 -10.29 -12.96 -16.20
N ILE A 4 -9.64 -14.13 -16.28
CA ILE A 4 -9.76 -15.17 -15.24
C ILE A 4 -8.84 -14.90 -14.04
N ALA A 5 -7.72 -14.19 -14.28
CA ALA A 5 -6.71 -13.87 -13.27
C ALA A 5 -7.28 -13.17 -12.02
N PRO A 6 -8.19 -12.17 -12.11
CA PRO A 6 -8.74 -11.54 -10.92
C PRO A 6 -9.83 -12.37 -10.19
N ILE A 7 -10.12 -13.59 -10.65
CA ILE A 7 -11.23 -14.43 -10.16
C ILE A 7 -10.72 -15.75 -9.58
N TYR A 8 -9.78 -16.40 -10.26
CA TYR A 8 -9.23 -17.70 -9.87
C TYR A 8 -8.18 -17.55 -8.75
N GLU A 9 -8.02 -18.57 -7.90
CA GLU A 9 -7.14 -18.56 -6.70
C GLU A 9 -7.45 -17.46 -5.66
N GLY A 10 -8.72 -17.07 -5.61
CA GLY A 10 -9.22 -16.04 -4.71
C GLY A 10 -9.39 -14.74 -5.48
N THR A 11 -10.63 -14.24 -5.52
CA THR A 11 -10.94 -13.01 -6.24
C THR A 11 -10.15 -11.83 -5.69
N ASN A 12 -9.92 -10.79 -6.50
CA ASN A 12 -9.26 -9.57 -6.02
C ASN A 12 -9.89 -8.99 -4.74
N GLY A 13 -11.21 -9.14 -4.58
CA GLY A 13 -11.90 -8.75 -3.35
C GLY A 13 -11.49 -9.58 -2.14
N ILE A 14 -11.41 -10.91 -2.29
CA ILE A 14 -10.93 -11.80 -1.22
C ILE A 14 -9.46 -11.51 -0.87
N GLN A 15 -8.61 -11.27 -1.86
CA GLN A 15 -7.21 -10.89 -1.63
C GLN A 15 -7.09 -9.56 -0.88
N ALA A 16 -7.92 -8.58 -1.24
CA ALA A 16 -7.96 -7.29 -0.54
C ALA A 16 -8.42 -7.45 0.92
N ILE A 17 -9.41 -8.29 1.16
CA ILE A 17 -9.89 -8.61 2.51
C ILE A 17 -8.81 -9.33 3.33
N ASP A 18 -8.09 -10.29 2.74
CA ASP A 18 -6.97 -10.98 3.39
C ASP A 18 -5.87 -9.99 3.78
N LEU A 19 -5.51 -9.07 2.87
CA LEU A 19 -4.55 -8.00 3.16
C LEU A 19 -4.97 -7.20 4.39
N VAL A 20 -6.20 -6.68 4.44
CA VAL A 20 -6.67 -5.83 5.55
C VAL A 20 -6.85 -6.60 6.86
N MET A 21 -7.49 -7.77 6.81
CA MET A 21 -7.90 -8.48 8.02
C MET A 21 -6.82 -9.39 8.58
N ARG A 22 -5.97 -9.94 7.71
CA ARG A 22 -4.98 -10.94 8.10
C ARG A 22 -3.55 -10.44 8.00
N LYS A 23 -3.20 -9.59 7.03
CA LYS A 23 -1.81 -9.13 6.84
C LYS A 23 -1.48 -7.84 7.58
N LEU A 24 -2.36 -6.84 7.58
CA LEU A 24 -2.13 -5.59 8.31
C LEU A 24 -1.94 -5.74 9.82
N PRO A 25 -2.55 -6.73 10.51
CA PRO A 25 -2.30 -6.95 11.94
C PRO A 25 -1.08 -7.82 12.25
N LEU A 26 -0.45 -8.46 11.26
CA LEU A 26 0.69 -9.36 11.50
C LEU A 26 1.84 -8.63 12.19
N GLY A 27 2.49 -9.30 13.15
CA GLY A 27 3.60 -8.72 13.90
C GLY A 27 3.21 -7.44 14.64
N GLY A 28 1.96 -7.35 15.12
CA GLY A 28 1.42 -6.14 15.76
C GLY A 28 1.13 -4.99 14.80
N GLY A 29 1.21 -5.25 13.49
CA GLY A 29 1.01 -4.27 12.44
C GLY A 29 2.25 -3.49 12.03
N GLU A 30 3.43 -3.86 12.55
CA GLU A 30 4.69 -3.18 12.23
C GLU A 30 5.29 -3.59 10.88
N HIS A 31 4.94 -4.77 10.36
CA HIS A 31 5.50 -5.26 9.09
C HIS A 31 5.17 -4.34 7.90
N VAL A 32 3.94 -3.81 7.85
CA VAL A 32 3.54 -2.90 6.77
C VAL A 32 4.22 -1.54 6.88
N HIS A 33 4.46 -1.03 8.09
CA HIS A 33 5.17 0.23 8.29
C HIS A 33 6.62 0.11 7.84
N ARG A 34 7.30 -0.99 8.19
CA ARG A 34 8.65 -1.28 7.69
C ARG A 34 8.70 -1.37 6.17
N PHE A 35 7.73 -2.03 5.55
CA PHE A 35 7.65 -2.10 4.09
C PHE A 35 7.47 -0.71 3.47
N ILE A 36 6.62 0.15 4.05
CA ILE A 36 6.45 1.53 3.59
C ILE A 36 7.75 2.34 3.75
N ASP A 37 8.49 2.14 4.85
CA ASP A 37 9.79 2.79 5.09
C ASP A 37 10.84 2.37 4.04
N GLU A 38 10.85 1.11 3.62
CA GLU A 38 11.71 0.63 2.53
C GLU A 38 11.41 1.38 1.21
N LEU A 39 10.13 1.54 0.86
CA LEU A 39 9.71 2.32 -0.31
C LEU A 39 10.06 3.80 -0.19
N ALA A 40 9.94 4.37 1.02
CA ALA A 40 10.36 5.74 1.30
C ALA A 40 11.87 5.93 1.14
N GLY A 41 12.67 4.91 1.46
CA GLY A 41 14.09 4.86 1.16
C GLY A 41 14.40 5.05 -0.33
N ILE A 42 13.62 4.38 -1.20
CA ILE A 42 13.76 4.54 -2.66
C ILE A 42 13.40 5.96 -3.09
N ALA A 43 12.26 6.50 -2.64
CA ALA A 43 11.85 7.88 -2.96
C ALA A 43 12.90 8.92 -2.53
N ASN A 44 13.54 8.72 -1.38
CA ASN A 44 14.63 9.57 -0.91
C ASN A 44 15.89 9.44 -1.78
N ALA A 45 16.25 8.23 -2.20
CA ALA A 45 17.37 8.02 -3.11
C ALA A 45 17.15 8.79 -4.44
N VAL A 46 15.96 8.68 -5.02
CA VAL A 46 15.57 9.43 -6.24
C VAL A 46 15.71 10.94 -6.03
N ARG A 47 15.27 11.47 -4.88
CA ARG A 47 15.42 12.88 -4.54
C ARG A 47 16.88 13.33 -4.51
N THR A 48 17.78 12.51 -3.98
CA THR A 48 19.21 12.83 -3.87
C THR A 48 19.98 12.65 -5.18
N PHE A 49 19.56 11.73 -6.05
CA PHE A 49 20.26 11.43 -7.30
C PHE A 49 20.17 12.57 -8.32
N ASN A 50 19.12 13.41 -8.24
CA ASN A 50 18.89 14.63 -9.03
C ASN A 50 19.21 14.51 -10.55
N LEU A 51 19.02 13.32 -11.13
CA LEU A 51 19.12 13.14 -12.58
C LEU A 51 17.90 13.79 -13.23
N GLN A 52 18.15 14.55 -14.29
CA GLN A 52 17.11 15.31 -15.01
C GLN A 52 15.94 14.44 -15.47
N GLY A 53 16.17 13.13 -15.70
CA GLY A 53 15.16 12.15 -16.10
C GLY A 53 14.11 11.80 -15.04
N PHE A 54 14.35 12.08 -13.75
CA PHE A 54 13.40 11.76 -12.68
C PHE A 54 12.37 12.85 -12.40
N GLY A 55 12.57 14.09 -12.89
CA GLY A 55 11.57 15.15 -12.79
C GLY A 55 10.92 15.28 -11.40
N ARG A 56 9.59 15.05 -11.33
CA ARG A 56 8.77 15.15 -10.10
C ARG A 56 8.58 13.81 -9.37
N THR A 57 9.26 12.75 -9.79
CA THR A 57 9.02 11.39 -9.29
C THR A 57 9.16 11.29 -7.78
N ALA A 58 10.21 11.86 -7.18
CA ALA A 58 10.42 11.81 -5.73
C ALA A 58 9.27 12.46 -4.94
N ASP A 59 8.72 13.57 -5.43
CA ASP A 59 7.65 14.30 -4.74
C ASP A 59 6.31 13.57 -4.88
N LEU A 60 6.02 13.00 -6.05
CA LEU A 60 4.84 12.19 -6.27
C LEU A 60 4.87 10.89 -5.45
N LEU A 61 6.03 10.23 -5.37
CA LEU A 61 6.21 9.06 -4.50
C LEU A 61 6.06 9.45 -3.02
N GLY A 62 6.64 10.56 -2.60
CA GLY A 62 6.49 11.07 -1.24
C GLY A 62 5.02 11.29 -0.86
N ALA A 63 4.23 11.90 -1.76
CA ALA A 63 2.80 12.08 -1.54
C ALA A 63 2.04 10.74 -1.47
N ALA A 64 2.28 9.85 -2.43
CA ALA A 64 1.62 8.54 -2.48
C ALA A 64 1.93 7.67 -1.24
N LEU A 65 3.18 7.71 -0.75
CA LEU A 65 3.60 7.00 0.45
C LEU A 65 3.00 7.62 1.71
N GLY A 66 2.86 8.96 1.76
CA GLY A 66 2.14 9.64 2.84
C GLY A 66 0.67 9.22 2.92
N ASP A 67 -0.02 9.22 1.78
CA ASP A 67 -1.42 8.75 1.67
C ASP A 67 -1.54 7.28 2.08
N LEU A 68 -0.59 6.43 1.64
CA LEU A 68 -0.53 5.02 2.02
C LEU A 68 -0.37 4.86 3.53
N THR A 69 0.60 5.53 4.16
CA THR A 69 0.79 5.49 5.61
C THR A 69 -0.46 5.90 6.36
N GLN A 70 -1.12 6.97 5.94
CA GLN A 70 -2.36 7.44 6.57
C GLN A 70 -3.48 6.40 6.44
N ALA A 71 -3.69 5.85 5.25
CA ALA A 71 -4.69 4.82 5.01
C ALA A 71 -4.41 3.54 5.81
N THR A 72 -3.15 3.09 5.88
CA THR A 72 -2.73 1.93 6.67
C THR A 72 -3.09 2.11 8.14
N ARG A 73 -2.72 3.26 8.74
CA ARG A 73 -3.02 3.55 10.15
C ARG A 73 -4.52 3.65 10.41
N PHE A 74 -5.27 4.24 9.47
CA PHE A 74 -6.72 4.33 9.57
C PHE A 74 -7.38 2.94 9.60
N LEU A 75 -6.99 2.05 8.68
CA LEU A 75 -7.52 0.68 8.65
C LEU A 75 -7.11 -0.14 9.86
N GLN A 76 -5.86 -0.03 10.31
CA GLN A 76 -5.39 -0.67 11.55
C GLN A 76 -6.20 -0.19 12.76
N LYS A 77 -6.49 1.12 12.86
CA LYS A 77 -7.34 1.67 13.91
C LYS A 77 -8.75 1.11 13.85
N LEU A 78 -9.39 1.09 12.68
CA LEU A 78 -10.74 0.53 12.53
C LEU A 78 -10.79 -0.94 12.93
N ALA A 79 -9.79 -1.74 12.54
CA ALA A 79 -9.69 -3.14 12.92
C ALA A 79 -9.51 -3.32 14.43
N ALA A 80 -8.63 -2.53 15.05
CA ALA A 80 -8.40 -2.55 16.50
C ALA A 80 -9.63 -2.12 17.31
N ASP A 81 -10.39 -1.14 16.79
CA ASP A 81 -11.63 -0.65 17.40
C ASP A 81 -12.83 -1.58 17.13
N GLY A 82 -12.62 -2.75 16.50
CA GLY A 82 -13.67 -3.73 16.18
C GLY A 82 -14.64 -3.28 15.08
N GLN A 83 -14.34 -2.21 14.35
CA GLN A 83 -15.16 -1.67 13.26
C GLN A 83 -14.88 -2.37 11.93
N THR A 84 -15.00 -3.70 11.93
CA THR A 84 -14.63 -4.58 10.80
C THR A 84 -15.31 -4.18 9.50
N ASP A 85 -16.61 -3.89 9.49
CA ASP A 85 -17.34 -3.54 8.26
C ASP A 85 -16.77 -2.29 7.58
N LYS A 86 -16.35 -1.29 8.37
CA LYS A 86 -15.72 -0.07 7.85
C LYS A 86 -14.31 -0.35 7.33
N ALA A 87 -13.55 -1.22 8.00
CA ALA A 87 -12.23 -1.63 7.52
C ALA A 87 -12.34 -2.39 6.19
N LEU A 88 -13.32 -3.29 6.08
CA LEU A 88 -13.57 -4.08 4.87
C LEU A 88 -14.06 -3.22 3.69
N ALA A 89 -14.85 -2.18 3.94
CA ALA A 89 -15.24 -1.22 2.91
C ALA A 89 -14.02 -0.53 2.26
N GLY A 90 -12.92 -0.38 3.00
CA GLY A 90 -11.66 0.18 2.51
C GLY A 90 -10.71 -0.82 1.85
N ALA A 91 -11.00 -2.12 1.86
CA ALA A 91 -10.03 -3.15 1.48
C ALA A 91 -9.57 -3.05 0.02
N THR A 92 -10.51 -3.03 -0.93
CA THR A 92 -10.21 -2.93 -2.37
C THR A 92 -9.46 -1.65 -2.74
N PRO A 93 -9.88 -0.44 -2.34
CA PRO A 93 -9.12 0.77 -2.64
C PRO A 93 -7.74 0.78 -1.95
N TYR A 94 -7.62 0.21 -0.74
CA TYR A 94 -6.32 0.08 -0.08
C TYR A 94 -5.35 -0.85 -0.81
N LEU A 95 -5.81 -2.03 -1.25
CA LEU A 95 -5.01 -2.93 -2.08
C LEU A 95 -4.49 -2.22 -3.33
N ARG A 96 -5.33 -1.41 -3.99
CA ARG A 96 -4.90 -0.61 -5.14
C ARG A 96 -3.87 0.45 -4.76
N LEU A 97 -4.07 1.17 -3.66
CA LEU A 97 -3.17 2.22 -3.19
C LEU A 97 -1.76 1.66 -2.91
N ILE A 98 -1.66 0.61 -2.10
CA ILE A 98 -0.36 0.00 -1.77
C ILE A 98 0.34 -0.55 -3.01
N SER A 99 -0.42 -1.11 -3.96
CA SER A 99 0.13 -1.65 -5.21
C SER A 99 0.69 -0.54 -6.12
N LEU A 100 -0.02 0.59 -6.23
CA LEU A 100 0.43 1.72 -7.04
C LEU A 100 1.64 2.42 -6.42
N ALA A 101 1.66 2.59 -5.09
CA ALA A 101 2.80 3.16 -4.38
C ALA A 101 4.04 2.28 -4.51
N ALA A 102 3.92 0.97 -4.26
CA ALA A 102 5.02 0.02 -4.40
C ALA A 102 5.51 -0.08 -5.86
N GLY A 103 4.59 -0.20 -6.81
CA GLY A 103 4.94 -0.25 -8.24
C GLY A 103 5.63 1.03 -8.72
N GLY A 104 5.17 2.19 -8.28
CA GLY A 104 5.81 3.47 -8.57
C GLY A 104 7.22 3.56 -7.98
N ALA A 105 7.41 3.11 -6.74
CA ALA A 105 8.71 3.11 -6.09
C ALA A 105 9.70 2.17 -6.80
N TYR A 106 9.31 0.95 -7.17
CA TYR A 106 10.20 0.00 -7.86
C TYR A 106 10.55 0.38 -9.32
N LEU A 107 9.78 1.27 -9.94
CA LEU A 107 10.08 1.81 -11.27
C LEU A 107 11.01 3.01 -11.24
N ALA A 108 11.18 3.65 -10.08
CA ALA A 108 12.00 4.84 -9.89
C ALA A 108 13.44 4.47 -9.54
#